data_AF-A0A453APP1-F1
#
_entry.id   AF-A0A453APP1-F1
#
_cell.length_a   1.000
_cell.length_b   1.000
_cell.length_c   1.000
_cell.angle_alpha   90.00
_cell.angle_beta   90.00
_cell.angle_gamma   90.00
#
_symmetry.space_group_name_H-M   'P 1'
#
loop_
_entity.id
_entity.type
_entity.pdbx_description
1 polymer ?
#
loop_
_entity_poly.entity_id
_entity_poly.type
_entity_poly.pdbx_seq_one_letter_code
_entity_poly.pdbx_strand_id
1 'polypeptide(L)'
;MQLGGPSWTVPLGRRDSTTASASLANSDLPGPGSSRSQLEAAFLKKNLNTVDMVALSGAHTIGKAQCSNFRNRIYGGDTNINTAFATSLKANCPQSGGNSNLANLDTTTPNAFDNAYYTNLLSQKGLLHSDQVLFNNDTTDNTVRNFASNAAAFSSAFTTAMIKMGNIAPLTGTQGQIRLSCSKVNS
;
A
#
# COMPACT_ATOMS: atom_id res chain seq x y z
N MET A 1 17.89 11.13 4.88
CA MET A 1 16.78 10.16 4.76
C MET A 1 15.67 10.64 5.70
N GLN A 2 14.49 11.03 5.20
CA GLN A 2 13.51 11.77 6.01
C GLN A 2 12.68 10.88 6.95
N LEU A 3 12.50 9.60 6.61
CA LEU A 3 11.70 8.62 7.40
C LEU A 3 12.42 7.27 7.62
N GLY A 4 13.71 7.12 7.29
CA GLY A 4 14.51 5.92 7.60
C GLY A 4 14.50 4.76 6.59
N GLY A 5 13.68 4.83 5.53
CA GLY A 5 13.59 3.78 4.50
C GLY A 5 14.76 3.74 3.49
N PRO A 6 14.87 2.71 2.64
CA PRO A 6 16.00 2.53 1.74
C PRO A 6 16.18 3.71 0.77
N SER A 7 17.41 3.88 0.28
CA SER A 7 17.73 4.80 -0.81
C SER A 7 18.11 4.04 -2.07
N TRP A 8 17.71 4.55 -3.22
CA TRP A 8 18.04 3.94 -4.51
C TRP A 8 18.12 4.98 -5.62
N THR A 9 18.82 4.64 -6.70
CA THR A 9 18.87 5.47 -7.91
C THR A 9 17.57 5.32 -8.67
N VAL A 10 16.81 6.41 -8.77
CA VAL A 10 15.54 6.44 -9.51
C VAL A 10 15.81 6.58 -11.01
N PRO A 11 15.31 5.69 -11.88
CA PRO A 11 15.37 5.91 -13.33
C PRO A 11 14.58 7.16 -13.72
N LEU A 12 15.18 8.04 -14.52
CA LEU A 12 14.61 9.31 -14.97
C LEU A 12 14.26 9.28 -16.47
N GLY A 13 13.69 10.37 -16.99
CA GLY A 13 13.38 10.52 -18.42
C GLY A 13 11.90 10.36 -18.79
N ARG A 14 11.01 10.20 -17.79
CA ARG A 14 9.56 10.23 -18.01
C ARG A 14 9.08 11.61 -18.43
N ARG A 15 8.04 11.65 -19.25
CA ARG A 15 7.34 12.86 -19.71
C ARG A 15 5.88 12.83 -19.27
N ASP A 16 5.27 14.00 -19.23
CA ASP A 16 3.91 14.19 -18.74
C ASP A 16 2.86 13.90 -19.82
N SER A 17 1.75 13.31 -19.42
CA SER A 17 0.59 13.09 -20.31
C SER A 17 -0.06 14.41 -20.74
N THR A 18 -0.93 14.33 -21.74
CA THR A 18 -1.83 15.43 -22.15
C THR A 18 -3.30 15.15 -21.80
N THR A 19 -3.58 13.98 -21.23
CA THR A 19 -4.92 13.52 -20.85
C THR A 19 -4.91 12.88 -19.46
N ALA A 20 -6.10 12.68 -18.90
CA ALA A 20 -6.34 11.92 -17.69
C ALA A 20 -7.49 10.94 -17.93
N SER A 21 -7.56 9.84 -17.16
CA SER A 21 -8.63 8.85 -17.27
C SER A 21 -9.18 8.49 -15.89
N ALA A 22 -10.35 9.03 -15.58
CA ALA A 22 -11.07 8.69 -14.35
C ALA A 22 -11.58 7.24 -14.36
N SER A 23 -11.99 6.73 -15.53
CA SER A 23 -12.44 5.35 -15.67
C SER A 23 -11.32 4.35 -15.37
N LEU A 24 -10.11 4.57 -15.91
CA LEU A 24 -8.96 3.73 -15.61
C LEU A 24 -8.55 3.81 -14.15
N ALA A 25 -8.60 5.00 -13.54
CA ALA A 25 -8.33 5.14 -12.10
C ALA A 25 -9.31 4.31 -11.26
N ASN A 26 -10.61 4.36 -11.57
CA ASN A 26 -11.64 3.61 -10.87
C ASN A 26 -11.53 2.09 -11.08
N SER A 27 -11.04 1.64 -12.24
CA SER A 27 -10.92 0.21 -12.56
C SER A 27 -9.61 -0.43 -12.13
N ASP A 28 -8.53 0.37 -12.02
CA ASP A 28 -7.17 -0.16 -11.85
C ASP A 28 -6.65 -0.05 -10.42
N LEU A 29 -7.18 0.89 -9.61
CA LEU A 29 -6.74 1.07 -8.23
C LEU A 29 -7.44 0.06 -7.30
N PRO A 30 -6.71 -0.80 -6.57
CA PRO A 30 -7.30 -1.69 -5.59
C PRO A 30 -7.87 -0.90 -4.40
N GLY A 31 -8.92 -1.43 -3.79
CA GLY A 31 -9.57 -0.83 -2.64
C GLY A 31 -9.08 -1.42 -1.30
N PRO A 32 -9.35 -0.74 -0.17
CA PRO A 32 -8.92 -1.22 1.15
C PRO A 32 -9.59 -2.55 1.56
N GLY A 33 -10.75 -2.87 0.97
CA GLY A 33 -11.50 -4.11 1.16
C GLY A 33 -11.21 -5.21 0.13
N SER A 34 -10.19 -5.05 -0.73
CA SER A 34 -9.88 -6.05 -1.75
C SER A 34 -9.36 -7.36 -1.16
N SER A 35 -9.85 -8.49 -1.68
CA SER A 35 -9.29 -9.81 -1.38
C SER A 35 -7.88 -9.97 -1.96
N ARG A 36 -7.12 -10.95 -1.48
CA ARG A 36 -5.78 -11.22 -2.01
C ARG A 36 -5.80 -11.49 -3.52
N SER A 37 -6.74 -12.27 -4.03
CA SER A 37 -6.81 -12.55 -5.48
C SER A 37 -7.13 -11.30 -6.31
N GLN A 38 -7.92 -10.36 -5.78
CA GLN A 38 -8.16 -9.06 -6.41
C GLN A 38 -6.90 -8.20 -6.43
N LEU A 39 -6.13 -8.20 -5.33
CA LEU A 39 -4.84 -7.50 -5.27
C LEU A 39 -3.85 -8.11 -6.28
N GLU A 40 -3.69 -9.43 -6.30
CA GLU A 40 -2.80 -10.11 -7.24
C GLU A 40 -3.17 -9.82 -8.70
N ALA A 41 -4.46 -9.87 -9.03
CA ALA A 41 -4.95 -9.54 -10.37
C ALA A 41 -4.68 -8.07 -10.75
N ALA A 42 -4.89 -7.13 -9.81
CA ALA A 42 -4.66 -5.71 -10.05
C ALA A 42 -3.17 -5.40 -10.28
N PHE A 43 -2.28 -5.99 -9.49
CA PHE A 43 -0.83 -5.83 -9.64
C PHE A 43 -0.31 -6.53 -10.90
N LEU A 44 -0.80 -7.73 -11.19
CA LEU A 44 -0.40 -8.47 -12.40
C LEU A 44 -0.81 -7.74 -13.67
N LYS A 45 -1.98 -7.07 -13.69
CA LYS A 45 -2.40 -6.18 -14.78
C LYS A 45 -1.39 -5.06 -15.07
N LYS A 46 -0.54 -4.73 -14.09
CA LYS A 46 0.54 -3.73 -14.20
C LYS A 46 1.93 -4.36 -14.30
N ASN A 47 2.01 -5.67 -14.61
CA ASN A 47 3.25 -6.44 -14.69
C ASN A 47 4.05 -6.47 -13.37
N LEU A 48 3.36 -6.37 -12.24
CA LEU A 48 3.94 -6.53 -10.91
C LEU A 48 3.53 -7.90 -10.36
N ASN A 49 4.49 -8.70 -9.92
CA ASN A 49 4.21 -10.05 -9.43
C ASN A 49 3.76 -10.03 -7.95
N THR A 50 3.41 -11.20 -7.40
CA THR A 50 2.96 -11.33 -6.00
C THR A 50 4.00 -10.82 -4.98
N VAL A 51 5.31 -10.98 -5.23
CA VAL A 51 6.35 -10.43 -4.34
C VAL A 51 6.39 -8.91 -4.42
N ASP A 52 6.28 -8.34 -5.61
CA ASP A 52 6.20 -6.89 -5.82
C ASP A 52 4.96 -6.31 -5.10
N MET A 53 3.82 -7.00 -5.16
CA MET A 53 2.60 -6.65 -4.44
C MET A 53 2.83 -6.62 -2.92
N VAL A 54 3.34 -7.71 -2.33
CA VAL A 54 3.59 -7.79 -0.87
C VAL A 54 4.62 -6.75 -0.44
N ALA A 55 5.66 -6.49 -1.25
CA ALA A 55 6.65 -5.46 -0.97
C ALA A 55 6.02 -4.06 -1.00
N LEU A 56 5.28 -3.71 -2.05
CA LEU A 56 4.65 -2.39 -2.19
C LEU A 56 3.56 -2.13 -1.15
N SER A 57 2.82 -3.15 -0.70
CA SER A 57 1.93 -3.02 0.47
C SER A 57 2.69 -2.61 1.74
N GLY A 58 3.98 -2.92 1.83
CA GLY A 58 4.86 -2.46 2.91
C GLY A 58 4.98 -0.94 3.02
N ALA A 59 4.58 -0.17 2.00
CA ALA A 59 4.47 1.28 2.11
C ALA A 59 3.51 1.74 3.23
N HIS A 60 2.58 0.88 3.65
CA HIS A 60 1.71 1.09 4.82
C HIS A 60 2.43 1.03 6.18
N THR A 61 3.76 0.87 6.20
CA THR A 61 4.59 1.14 7.40
C THR A 61 4.53 2.60 7.87
N ILE A 62 4.08 3.52 6.99
CA ILE A 62 3.86 4.93 7.32
C ILE A 62 2.49 5.41 6.87
N GLY A 63 2.03 6.52 7.46
CA GLY A 63 0.82 7.21 7.05
C GLY A 63 -0.44 6.76 7.80
N LYS A 64 -1.60 7.19 7.30
CA LYS A 64 -2.88 7.04 7.98
C LYS A 64 -4.00 6.63 7.03
N ALA A 65 -4.99 5.93 7.56
CA ALA A 65 -6.24 5.64 6.86
C ALA A 65 -7.43 6.27 7.59
N GLN A 66 -8.45 6.63 6.81
CA GLN A 66 -9.74 7.09 7.34
C GLN A 66 -10.58 5.91 7.85
N CYS A 67 -11.35 6.14 8.91
CA CYS A 67 -12.23 5.17 9.56
C CYS A 67 -13.16 4.46 8.57
N SER A 68 -13.68 5.16 7.55
CA SER A 68 -14.51 4.54 6.51
C SER A 68 -13.85 3.34 5.82
N ASN A 69 -12.52 3.30 5.76
CA ASN A 69 -11.76 2.27 5.03
C ASN A 69 -11.51 0.99 5.86
N PHE A 70 -11.67 1.04 7.18
CA PHE A 70 -11.43 -0.11 8.07
C PHE A 70 -12.58 -0.40 9.05
N ARG A 71 -13.63 0.44 9.09
CA ARG A 71 -14.76 0.26 10.01
C ARG A 71 -15.39 -1.13 9.92
N ASN A 72 -15.68 -1.60 8.71
CA ASN A 72 -16.30 -2.91 8.52
C ASN A 72 -15.46 -4.02 9.18
N ARG A 73 -14.14 -4.00 8.96
CA ARG A 73 -13.19 -4.94 9.54
C ARG A 73 -13.23 -4.96 11.07
N ILE A 74 -13.18 -3.81 11.74
CA ILE A 74 -13.15 -3.76 13.22
C ILE A 74 -14.51 -4.06 13.88
N TYR A 75 -15.61 -4.00 13.13
CA TYR A 75 -16.97 -4.29 13.62
C TYR A 75 -17.50 -5.67 13.18
N GLY A 76 -16.62 -6.62 12.85
CA GLY A 76 -16.98 -8.02 12.61
C GLY A 76 -17.11 -8.42 11.14
N GLY A 77 -16.68 -7.55 10.22
CA GLY A 77 -16.53 -7.91 8.81
C GLY A 77 -15.40 -8.91 8.57
N ASP A 78 -14.43 -9.00 9.49
CA ASP A 78 -13.32 -9.95 9.45
C ASP A 78 -13.18 -10.69 10.79
N THR A 79 -12.71 -11.94 10.73
CA THR A 79 -12.42 -12.78 11.91
C THR A 79 -10.94 -12.84 12.26
N ASN A 80 -10.06 -12.39 11.35
CA ASN A 80 -8.60 -12.44 11.48
C ASN A 80 -8.02 -11.11 11.96
N ILE A 81 -8.61 -10.53 13.02
CA ILE A 81 -8.11 -9.31 13.64
C ILE A 81 -7.90 -9.53 15.13
N ASN A 82 -6.78 -9.04 15.65
CA ASN A 82 -6.53 -9.03 17.08
C ASN A 82 -7.63 -8.23 17.79
N THR A 83 -8.34 -8.87 18.73
CA THR A 83 -9.54 -8.31 19.37
C THR A 83 -9.24 -7.05 20.20
N ALA A 84 -8.08 -7.00 20.87
CA ALA A 84 -7.65 -5.82 21.62
C ALA A 84 -7.32 -4.66 20.67
N PHE A 85 -6.63 -4.94 19.56
CA PHE A 85 -6.35 -3.94 18.52
C PHE A 85 -7.65 -3.39 17.91
N ALA A 86 -8.57 -4.26 17.49
CA ALA A 86 -9.88 -3.84 16.98
C ALA A 86 -10.64 -2.96 18.00
N THR A 87 -10.61 -3.34 19.28
CA THR A 87 -11.26 -2.58 20.37
C THR A 87 -10.62 -1.20 20.54
N SER A 88 -9.29 -1.11 20.48
CA SER A 88 -8.58 0.18 20.59
C SER A 88 -8.95 1.15 19.46
N LEU A 89 -9.18 0.65 18.24
CA LEU A 89 -9.56 1.47 17.08
C LEU A 89 -10.97 2.03 17.19
N LYS A 90 -11.90 1.31 17.84
CA LYS A 90 -13.31 1.73 18.00
C LYS A 90 -13.47 3.05 18.75
N ALA A 91 -12.52 3.39 19.64
CA ALA A 91 -12.56 4.65 20.37
C ALA A 91 -12.49 5.87 19.43
N ASN A 92 -11.74 5.77 18.32
CA ASN A 92 -11.61 6.84 17.33
C ASN A 92 -12.35 6.53 16.00
N CYS A 93 -12.98 5.36 15.88
CA CYS A 93 -13.76 4.96 14.72
C CYS A 93 -15.11 4.37 15.18
N PRO A 94 -16.10 5.24 15.50
CA PRO A 94 -17.41 4.78 15.94
C PRO A 94 -18.14 3.97 14.86
N GLN A 95 -19.11 3.15 15.28
CA GLN A 95 -19.89 2.30 14.39
C GLN A 95 -20.71 3.10 13.37
N SER A 96 -21.07 4.35 13.71
CA SER A 96 -21.71 5.31 12.82
C SER A 96 -21.09 6.69 13.03
N GLY A 97 -20.92 7.45 11.95
CA GLY A 97 -20.23 8.76 11.96
C GLY A 97 -18.70 8.65 12.04
N GLY A 98 -18.02 9.79 12.09
CA GLY A 98 -16.55 9.84 12.19
C GLY A 98 -15.79 9.26 11.00
N ASN A 99 -16.39 9.25 9.80
CA ASN A 99 -15.81 8.61 8.60
C ASN A 99 -14.37 9.06 8.30
N SER A 100 -14.07 10.34 8.49
CA SER A 100 -12.77 10.96 8.23
C SER A 100 -11.77 10.82 9.37
N ASN A 101 -12.16 10.24 10.51
CA ASN A 101 -11.24 10.05 11.64
C ASN A 101 -10.08 9.16 11.20
N LEU A 102 -8.86 9.53 11.59
CA LEU A 102 -7.65 8.90 11.12
C LEU A 102 -7.09 7.89 12.14
N ALA A 103 -6.60 6.76 11.64
CA ALA A 103 -5.76 5.83 12.37
C ALA A 103 -4.45 5.60 11.61
N ASN A 104 -3.36 5.32 12.33
CA ASN A 104 -2.07 5.01 11.71
C ASN A 104 -2.14 3.64 11.02
N LEU A 105 -1.60 3.54 9.81
CA LEU A 105 -1.51 2.27 9.09
C LEU A 105 -0.57 1.29 9.81
N ASP A 106 0.53 1.82 10.37
CA ASP A 106 1.42 1.10 11.28
C ASP A 106 1.16 1.55 12.73
N THR A 107 0.76 0.62 13.59
CA THR A 107 0.51 0.90 15.00
C THR A 107 1.78 0.88 15.86
N THR A 108 2.90 0.40 15.33
CA THR A 108 4.15 0.18 16.05
C THR A 108 5.11 1.33 15.82
N THR A 109 5.34 1.73 14.57
CA THR A 109 6.22 2.85 14.19
C THR A 109 5.57 3.79 13.16
N PRO A 110 4.51 4.55 13.52
CA PRO A 110 3.67 5.29 12.57
C PRO A 110 4.36 6.25 11.58
N ASN A 111 5.57 6.69 11.92
CA ASN A 111 6.34 7.70 11.18
C ASN A 111 7.75 7.21 10.80
N ALA A 112 8.03 5.90 10.87
CA ALA A 112 9.28 5.33 10.41
C ALA A 112 9.00 4.34 9.27
N PHE A 113 9.76 4.44 8.19
CA PHE A 113 9.72 3.47 7.12
C PHE A 113 10.62 2.30 7.48
N ASP A 114 10.02 1.26 8.04
CA ASP A 114 10.71 0.05 8.48
C ASP A 114 9.85 -1.20 8.16
N ASN A 115 10.17 -2.35 8.75
CA ASN A 115 9.45 -3.60 8.51
C ASN A 115 8.39 -3.92 9.59
N ALA A 116 8.07 -2.99 10.50
CA ALA A 116 7.08 -3.19 11.55
C ALA A 116 5.69 -3.48 10.99
N TYR A 117 5.34 -2.94 9.81
CA TYR A 117 4.15 -3.32 9.05
C TYR A 117 3.96 -4.83 9.00
N TYR A 118 5.00 -5.60 8.64
CA TYR A 118 4.90 -7.06 8.53
C TYR A 118 4.80 -7.73 9.91
N THR A 119 5.49 -7.21 10.93
CA THR A 119 5.35 -7.72 12.31
C THR A 119 3.93 -7.51 12.87
N ASN A 120 3.27 -6.42 12.47
CA ASN A 120 1.86 -6.17 12.79
C ASN A 120 0.96 -7.23 12.13
N LEU A 121 1.21 -7.59 10.87
CA LEU A 121 0.43 -8.63 10.19
C LEU A 121 0.53 -9.99 10.90
N LEU A 122 1.74 -10.36 11.35
CA LEU A 122 1.96 -11.59 12.15
C LEU A 122 1.15 -11.61 13.44
N SER A 123 0.87 -10.44 14.00
CA SER A 123 0.10 -10.25 15.24
C SER A 123 -1.39 -9.97 14.97
N GLN A 124 -1.87 -10.16 13.74
CA GLN A 124 -3.22 -9.81 13.29
C GLN A 124 -3.61 -8.34 13.52
N LYS A 125 -2.64 -7.43 13.37
CA LYS A 125 -2.78 -5.99 13.54
C LYS A 125 -2.70 -5.22 12.22
N GLY A 126 -2.97 -5.86 11.08
CA GLY A 126 -3.20 -5.15 9.81
C GLY A 126 -4.45 -4.28 9.91
N LEU A 127 -4.32 -2.97 9.61
CA LEU A 127 -5.41 -2.01 9.77
C LEU A 127 -6.51 -2.24 8.73
N LEU A 128 -6.14 -2.36 7.46
CA LEU A 128 -7.08 -2.60 6.37
C LEU A 128 -7.29 -4.10 6.17
N HIS A 129 -8.44 -4.47 5.59
CA HIS A 129 -8.68 -5.86 5.17
C HIS A 129 -7.60 -6.31 4.19
N SER A 130 -7.32 -5.49 3.18
CA SER A 130 -6.26 -5.70 2.17
C SER A 130 -4.85 -5.84 2.74
N ASP A 131 -4.58 -5.34 3.96
CA ASP A 131 -3.30 -5.59 4.64
C ASP A 131 -3.26 -7.00 5.22
N GLN A 132 -4.32 -7.38 5.95
CA GLN A 132 -4.33 -8.64 6.68
C GLN A 132 -4.47 -9.85 5.76
N VAL A 133 -5.12 -9.72 4.60
CA VAL A 133 -5.21 -10.84 3.63
C VAL A 133 -3.84 -11.29 3.09
N LEU A 134 -2.78 -10.52 3.29
CA LEU A 134 -1.41 -10.93 2.94
C LEU A 134 -0.84 -11.97 3.91
N PHE A 135 -1.40 -12.10 5.12
CA PHE A 135 -1.00 -13.07 6.14
C PHE A 135 -2.22 -13.77 6.73
N ASN A 136 -2.63 -14.87 6.09
CA ASN A 136 -3.87 -15.58 6.39
C ASN A 136 -3.79 -17.09 6.07
N ASN A 137 -2.64 -17.72 6.36
CA ASN A 137 -2.35 -19.14 6.12
C ASN A 137 -2.30 -19.53 4.64
N ASP A 138 -1.59 -18.74 3.82
CA ASP A 138 -1.61 -18.92 2.38
C ASP A 138 -0.27 -18.52 1.70
N THR A 139 -0.20 -18.51 0.36
CA THR A 139 1.03 -18.39 -0.45
C THR A 139 1.90 -17.16 -0.17
N THR A 140 1.31 -16.07 0.36
CA THR A 140 2.03 -14.83 0.68
C THR A 140 2.67 -14.86 2.07
N ASP A 141 2.29 -15.80 2.94
CA ASP A 141 2.74 -15.86 4.33
C ASP A 141 4.27 -15.97 4.45
N ASN A 142 4.90 -16.77 3.59
CA ASN A 142 6.36 -16.95 3.61
C ASN A 142 7.08 -15.64 3.30
N THR A 143 6.57 -14.85 2.35
CA THR A 143 7.12 -13.54 2.00
C THR A 143 6.93 -12.56 3.16
N VAL A 144 5.75 -12.53 3.78
CA VAL A 144 5.47 -11.69 4.96
C VAL A 144 6.38 -12.05 6.13
N ARG A 145 6.56 -13.34 6.44
CA ARG A 145 7.47 -13.80 7.50
C ARG A 145 8.91 -13.41 7.23
N ASN A 146 9.37 -13.54 5.99
CA ASN A 146 10.71 -13.13 5.60
C ASN A 146 10.92 -11.62 5.79
N PHE A 147 9.97 -10.79 5.34
CA PHE A 147 10.08 -9.34 5.52
C PHE A 147 9.97 -8.92 6.98
N ALA A 148 9.15 -9.60 7.79
CA ALA A 148 9.06 -9.37 9.24
C ALA A 148 10.37 -9.71 9.98
N SER A 149 11.06 -10.78 9.60
CA SER A 149 12.31 -11.19 10.26
C SER A 149 13.57 -10.55 9.68
N ASN A 150 13.50 -9.96 8.49
CA ASN A 150 14.64 -9.42 7.78
C ASN A 150 14.31 -8.08 7.09
N ALA A 151 14.61 -6.98 7.77
CA ALA A 151 14.40 -5.62 7.26
C ALA A 151 15.18 -5.32 5.97
N ALA A 152 16.35 -5.96 5.78
CA ALA A 152 17.14 -5.80 4.55
C ALA A 152 16.47 -6.50 3.36
N ALA A 153 15.87 -7.67 3.57
CA ALA A 153 15.09 -8.37 2.55
C ALA A 153 13.88 -7.53 2.10
N PHE A 154 13.14 -6.95 3.06
CA PHE A 154 12.09 -5.98 2.75
C PHE A 154 12.61 -4.79 1.95
N SER A 155 13.66 -4.12 2.45
CA SER A 155 14.23 -2.92 1.82
C SER A 155 14.66 -3.16 0.37
N SER A 156 15.29 -4.32 0.11
CA SER A 156 15.71 -4.74 -1.22
C SER A 156 14.53 -5.03 -2.15
N ALA A 157 13.52 -5.76 -1.67
CA ALA A 157 12.32 -6.06 -2.43
C ALA A 157 11.50 -4.79 -2.72
N PHE A 158 11.35 -3.90 -1.73
CA PHE A 158 10.65 -2.62 -1.89
C PHE A 158 11.32 -1.75 -2.94
N THR A 159 12.66 -1.63 -2.89
CA THR A 159 13.43 -0.89 -3.90
C THR A 159 13.21 -1.46 -5.30
N THR A 160 13.29 -2.78 -5.45
CA THR A 160 13.09 -3.47 -6.73
C THR A 160 11.67 -3.23 -7.25
N ALA A 161 10.65 -3.38 -6.41
CA ALA A 161 9.26 -3.19 -6.76
C ALA A 161 8.94 -1.72 -7.10
N MET A 162 9.52 -0.76 -6.39
CA MET A 162 9.41 0.68 -6.69
C MET A 162 10.01 1.03 -8.06
N ILE A 163 11.16 0.43 -8.41
CA ILE A 163 11.78 0.62 -9.74
C ILE A 163 10.87 0.05 -10.83
N LYS A 164 10.34 -1.16 -10.65
CA LYS A 164 9.39 -1.77 -11.59
C LYS A 164 8.12 -0.94 -11.74
N MET A 165 7.53 -0.50 -10.63
CA MET A 165 6.34 0.34 -10.62
C MET A 165 6.59 1.68 -11.34
N GLY A 166 7.76 2.29 -11.12
CA GLY A 166 8.17 3.46 -11.87
C GLY A 166 8.27 3.22 -13.38
N ASN A 167 8.53 1.99 -13.84
CA ASN A 167 8.69 1.67 -15.26
C ASN A 167 7.39 1.20 -15.94
N ILE A 168 6.23 1.37 -15.30
CA ILE A 168 4.94 1.08 -15.92
C ILE A 168 4.66 2.12 -17.01
N ALA A 169 4.73 1.69 -18.27
CA ALA A 169 4.30 2.42 -19.48
C ALA A 169 4.69 3.92 -19.52
N PRO A 170 5.98 4.28 -19.36
CA PRO A 170 6.40 5.68 -19.36
C PRO A 170 6.30 6.32 -20.75
N LEU A 171 5.89 7.58 -20.81
CA LEU A 171 6.10 8.42 -21.99
C LEU A 171 7.57 8.85 -22.04
N THR A 172 8.24 8.66 -23.17
CA THR A 172 9.67 8.96 -23.34
C THR A 172 9.96 9.63 -24.69
N GLY A 173 11.17 10.15 -24.87
CA GLY A 173 11.59 10.81 -26.11
C GLY A 173 10.74 12.04 -26.42
N THR A 174 9.99 11.99 -27.52
CA THR A 174 9.10 13.08 -27.96
C THR A 174 7.64 12.88 -27.55
N GLN A 175 7.30 11.81 -26.84
CA GLN A 175 5.93 11.53 -26.39
C GLN A 175 5.54 12.44 -25.21
N GLY A 176 4.34 13.03 -25.24
CA GLY A 176 3.90 13.93 -24.18
C GLY A 176 4.71 15.23 -24.10
N GLN A 177 4.77 15.84 -22.91
CA GLN A 177 5.39 17.15 -22.70
C GLN A 177 6.20 17.24 -21.40
N ILE A 178 6.94 18.32 -21.22
CA ILE A 178 7.45 18.73 -19.91
C ILE A 178 6.54 19.85 -19.42
N ARG A 179 5.65 19.56 -18.46
CA ARG A 179 4.69 20.56 -17.97
C ARG A 179 5.43 21.63 -17.18
N LEU A 180 5.07 22.89 -17.44
CA LEU A 180 5.50 24.02 -16.62
C LEU A 180 4.67 24.14 -15.33
N SER A 181 3.45 23.61 -15.36
CA SER A 181 2.57 23.49 -14.20
C SER A 181 1.91 22.11 -14.21
N CYS A 182 2.08 21.32 -13.15
CA CYS A 182 1.56 19.95 -13.09
C CYS A 182 0.04 19.87 -13.24
N SER A 183 -0.70 20.92 -12.87
CA SER A 183 -2.17 20.96 -12.88
C SER A 183 -2.80 21.22 -14.26
N LYS A 184 -2.00 21.55 -15.28
CA LYS A 184 -2.52 21.84 -16.63
C LYS A 184 -1.57 21.38 -17.74
N VAL A 185 -2.12 21.16 -18.92
CA VAL A 185 -1.35 20.94 -20.16
C VAL A 185 -0.77 22.28 -20.62
N ASN A 186 0.44 22.27 -21.18
CA ASN A 186 0.98 23.46 -21.83
C ASN A 186 0.15 23.81 -23.08
N SER A 187 0.07 25.10 -23.37
CA SER A 187 -0.66 25.69 -24.50
C SER A 187 0.28 26.53 -25.34
#